data_AF-A0A4Q3A5T4-F1
#
_entry.id   AF-A0A4Q3A5T4-F1
#
_cell.length_a   1.000
_cell.length_b   1.000
_cell.length_c   1.000
_cell.angle_alpha   90.00
_cell.angle_beta   90.00
_cell.angle_gamma   90.00
#
_symmetry.space_group_name_H-M   'P 1'
#
loop_
_entity.id
_entity.type
_entity.pdbx_description
1 polymer ?
#
loop_
_entity_poly.entity_id
_entity_poly.type
_entity_poly.pdbx_seq_one_letter_code
_entity_poly.pdbx_strand_id
1 'polypeptide(L)'
;MGDPQVRLVIIPGFGEHEAALEVRRASGLTVIVNDVLANVAHPHGIGAHLMARVFGFGVSEPQVPRPVRHGLGDKSALARQFAAWAADPTLQRIIVSHGDVITQDPAGVLRDVAATLD
;
A
#
# COMPACT_ATOMS: atom_id res chain seq x y z
N MET A 1 6.41 1.78 -27.42
CA MET A 1 5.94 0.77 -26.44
C MET A 1 6.47 1.18 -25.08
N GLY A 2 5.64 1.13 -24.04
CA GLY A 2 5.93 1.64 -22.70
C GLY A 2 5.52 3.11 -22.53
N ASP A 3 4.67 3.39 -21.53
CA ASP A 3 4.39 4.76 -21.10
C ASP A 3 5.54 5.23 -20.20
N PRO A 4 6.33 6.26 -20.59
CA PRO A 4 7.52 6.67 -19.85
C PRO A 4 7.21 7.24 -18.46
N GLN A 5 5.94 7.54 -18.17
CA GLN A 5 5.53 8.03 -16.85
C GLN A 5 4.99 6.93 -15.93
N VAL A 6 5.09 5.66 -16.35
CA VAL A 6 4.77 4.49 -15.54
C VAL A 6 6.05 3.73 -15.23
N ARG A 7 6.33 3.52 -13.94
CA ARG A 7 7.49 2.76 -13.46
C ARG A 7 7.04 1.59 -12.60
N LEU A 8 7.50 0.39 -12.95
CA LEU A 8 7.40 -0.78 -12.07
C LEU A 8 8.48 -0.70 -11.00
N VAL A 9 8.09 -0.82 -9.74
CA VAL A 9 8.97 -0.83 -8.58
C VAL A 9 8.83 -2.19 -7.91
N ILE A 10 9.91 -2.96 -7.86
CA ILE A 10 9.96 -4.17 -7.05
C ILE A 10 10.09 -3.73 -5.59
N ILE A 11 9.14 -4.12 -4.74
CA ILE A 11 9.06 -3.64 -3.37
C ILE A 11 10.11 -4.38 -2.52
N PRO A 12 11.05 -3.66 -1.89
CA PRO A 12 12.04 -4.28 -1.02
C PRO A 12 11.39 -5.02 0.16
N GLY A 13 12.02 -6.12 0.57
CA GLY A 13 11.57 -6.95 1.72
C GLY A 13 10.78 -8.21 1.35
N PHE A 14 10.40 -8.40 0.09
CA PHE A 14 9.61 -9.54 -0.38
C PHE A 14 10.31 -10.44 -1.41
N GLY A 15 11.63 -10.34 -1.59
CA GLY A 15 12.37 -11.24 -2.50
C GLY A 15 11.82 -11.26 -3.93
N GLU A 16 11.42 -10.10 -4.46
CA GLU A 16 10.81 -9.92 -5.80
C GLU A 16 9.35 -10.36 -5.96
N HIS A 17 8.70 -10.83 -4.90
CA HIS A 17 7.30 -11.29 -4.96
C HIS A 17 6.25 -10.18 -4.91
N GLU A 18 6.64 -8.96 -4.54
CA GLU A 18 5.76 -7.80 -4.47
C GLU A 18 6.25 -6.66 -5.35
N ALA A 19 5.31 -6.00 -6.02
CA ALA A 19 5.59 -4.88 -6.90
C ALA A 19 4.54 -3.79 -6.76
N ALA A 20 4.96 -2.57 -7.07
CA ALA A 20 4.10 -1.40 -7.20
C ALA A 20 4.26 -0.78 -8.58
N LEU A 21 3.24 -0.03 -9.00
CA LEU A 21 3.36 0.90 -10.12
C LEU A 21 3.39 2.32 -9.57
N GLU A 22 4.42 3.08 -9.94
CA GLU A 22 4.40 4.52 -9.81
C GLU A 22 3.94 5.13 -11.13
N VAL A 23 2.86 5.88 -11.09
CA VAL A 23 2.31 6.61 -12.24
C VAL A 23 2.44 8.09 -11.98
N ARG A 24 3.30 8.76 -12.72
CA ARG A 24 3.56 10.20 -12.60
C ARG A 24 2.84 10.95 -13.71
N ARG A 25 1.92 11.84 -13.35
CA ARG A 25 1.22 12.72 -14.31
C ARG A 25 1.42 14.17 -13.90
N ALA A 26 0.94 15.10 -14.72
CA ALA A 26 0.90 16.53 -14.35
C ALA A 26 0.12 16.77 -13.04
N SER A 27 -0.86 15.91 -12.74
CA SER A 27 -1.61 15.95 -11.48
C SER A 27 -0.82 15.44 -10.27
N GLY A 28 0.38 14.87 -10.44
CA GLY A 28 1.22 14.32 -9.37
C GLY A 28 1.43 12.80 -9.46
N LEU A 29 1.92 12.22 -8.37
CA LEU A 29 2.22 10.80 -8.24
C LEU A 29 0.99 10.01 -7.75
N THR A 30 0.68 8.92 -8.44
CA THR A 30 -0.16 7.84 -7.94
C THR A 30 0.70 6.60 -7.73
N VAL A 31 0.62 6.01 -6.55
CA VAL A 31 1.24 4.71 -6.27
C VAL A 31 0.14 3.66 -6.29
N ILE A 32 0.34 2.59 -7.05
CA ILE A 32 -0.55 1.44 -7.10
C ILE A 32 0.19 0.28 -6.46
N VAL A 33 -0.38 -0.26 -5.40
CA VAL A 33 0.21 -1.37 -4.63
C VAL A 33 -0.74 -2.57 -4.66
N ASN A 34 -0.15 -3.76 -4.56
CA ASN A 34 -0.91 -4.99 -4.32
C ASN A 34 -1.13 -5.14 -2.80
N ASP A 35 -0.84 -6.33 -2.26
CA ASP A 35 -1.30 -6.71 -0.94
C ASP A 35 -0.44 -6.11 0.20
N VAL A 36 0.62 -5.37 -0.12
CA VAL A 36 1.47 -4.70 0.88
C VAL A 36 0.74 -3.62 1.69
N LEU A 37 -0.40 -3.12 1.22
CA LEU A 37 -1.22 -2.15 1.94
C LEU A 37 -2.70 -2.38 1.61
N ALA A 38 -3.54 -2.49 2.63
CA ALA A 38 -4.99 -2.59 2.50
C ALA A 38 -5.69 -1.45 3.23
N ASN A 39 -6.85 -1.00 2.72
CA ASN A 39 -7.64 0.09 3.29
C ASN A 39 -9.14 -0.24 3.31
N VAL A 40 -9.56 -1.22 4.10
CA VAL A 40 -10.94 -1.74 4.12
C VAL A 40 -11.80 -0.94 5.13
N ALA A 41 -12.11 0.32 4.80
CA ALA A 41 -12.80 1.24 5.71
C ALA A 41 -14.33 0.99 5.84
N HIS A 42 -14.97 0.32 4.88
CA HIS A 42 -16.44 0.11 4.87
C HIS A 42 -16.84 -1.36 4.61
N PRO A 43 -16.79 -2.24 5.63
CA PRO A 43 -17.23 -3.63 5.48
C PRO A 43 -18.76 -3.74 5.42
N HIS A 44 -19.35 -3.67 4.23
CA HIS A 44 -20.75 -4.06 3.99
C HIS A 44 -20.84 -5.18 2.94
N GLY A 45 -21.47 -6.31 3.31
CA GLY A 45 -21.74 -7.44 2.41
C GLY A 45 -20.84 -8.68 2.60
N ILE A 46 -21.10 -9.72 1.82
CA ILE A 46 -20.44 -11.05 1.94
C ILE A 46 -18.91 -10.96 1.79
N GLY A 47 -18.40 -10.03 0.98
CA GLY A 47 -16.97 -9.76 0.83
C GLY A 47 -16.29 -9.25 2.11
N ALA A 48 -17.03 -8.50 2.95
CA ALA A 48 -16.54 -8.06 4.25
C ALA A 48 -16.34 -9.21 5.23
N HIS A 49 -17.20 -10.24 5.17
CA HIS A 49 -17.06 -11.43 6.01
C HIS A 49 -15.85 -12.27 5.58
N LEU A 50 -15.57 -12.37 4.28
CA LEU A 50 -14.38 -13.06 3.76
C LEU A 50 -13.09 -12.29 4.10
N MET A 51 -13.09 -10.96 3.97
CA MET A 51 -11.97 -10.08 4.35
C MET A 51 -11.66 -10.15 5.85
N ALA A 52 -12.69 -10.10 6.70
CA ALA A 52 -12.55 -10.26 8.14
C ALA A 52 -11.99 -11.62 8.54
N ARG A 53 -12.38 -12.68 7.84
CA ARG A 53 -12.01 -14.07 8.17
C ARG A 53 -10.65 -14.50 7.59
N VAL A 54 -10.25 -13.97 6.43
CA VAL A 54 -8.99 -14.32 5.75
C VAL A 54 -7.84 -13.41 6.17
N PHE A 55 -8.09 -12.11 6.38
CA PHE A 55 -7.04 -11.15 6.73
C PHE A 55 -7.05 -10.75 8.22
N GLY A 56 -8.09 -11.14 8.99
CA GLY A 56 -8.20 -10.90 10.42
C GLY A 56 -8.77 -9.53 10.80
N PHE A 57 -9.59 -8.92 9.93
CA PHE A 57 -9.91 -7.49 10.01
C PHE A 57 -11.39 -7.12 9.85
N GLY A 58 -11.94 -6.51 10.88
CA GLY A 58 -12.83 -5.35 10.75
C GLY A 58 -12.13 -4.15 11.36
N VAL A 59 -11.25 -3.46 10.64
CA VAL A 59 -10.49 -2.32 11.18
C VAL A 59 -10.56 -1.10 10.30
N SER A 60 -10.62 0.03 10.98
CA SER A 60 -10.89 1.39 10.53
C SER A 60 -9.73 2.12 9.86
N GLU A 61 -8.54 1.52 9.77
CA GLU A 61 -7.31 2.20 9.35
C GLU A 61 -6.50 1.38 8.32
N PRO A 62 -5.76 2.05 7.41
CA PRO A 62 -4.86 1.39 6.47
C PRO A 62 -3.71 0.65 7.15
N GLN A 63 -3.30 -0.50 6.61
CA GLN A 63 -2.26 -1.34 7.23
C GLN A 63 -1.68 -2.40 6.28
N VAL A 64 -0.55 -3.00 6.66
CA VAL A 64 -0.02 -4.22 6.03
C VAL A 64 -0.82 -5.45 6.50
N PRO A 65 -1.48 -6.21 5.61
CA PRO A 65 -2.22 -7.42 5.98
C PRO A 65 -1.35 -8.47 6.67
N ARG A 66 -1.93 -9.21 7.64
CA ARG A 66 -1.19 -10.23 8.41
C ARG A 66 -0.52 -11.29 7.55
N PRO A 67 -1.16 -11.91 6.54
CA PRO A 67 -0.49 -12.92 5.70
C PRO A 67 0.73 -12.35 4.98
N VAL A 68 0.63 -11.12 4.48
CA VAL A 68 1.73 -10.41 3.82
C VAL A 68 2.86 -10.13 4.80
N ARG A 69 2.54 -9.72 6.03
CA ARG A 69 3.54 -9.52 7.10
C ARG A 69 4.29 -10.81 7.46
N HIS A 70 3.71 -12.00 7.28
CA HIS A 70 4.42 -13.27 7.51
C HIS A 70 5.41 -13.60 6.37
N GLY A 71 5.13 -13.16 5.15
CA GLY A 71 6.04 -13.30 4.00
C GLY A 71 7.11 -12.21 3.89
N LEU A 72 7.02 -11.16 4.73
CA LEU A 72 7.95 -10.03 4.75
C LEU A 72 9.27 -10.41 5.43
N GLY A 73 10.32 -10.57 4.63
CA GLY A 73 11.66 -10.92 5.09
C GLY A 73 12.44 -9.73 5.68
N ASP A 74 12.20 -8.51 5.20
CA ASP A 74 12.84 -7.30 5.71
C ASP A 74 11.82 -6.16 5.90
N LYS A 75 11.35 -6.02 7.15
CA LYS A 75 10.39 -4.97 7.52
C LYS A 75 10.97 -3.57 7.37
N SER A 76 12.25 -3.39 7.70
CA SER A 76 12.92 -2.10 7.60
C SER A 76 13.00 -1.63 6.15
N ALA A 77 13.15 -2.56 5.20
CA ALA A 77 13.16 -2.24 3.79
C ALA A 77 11.77 -1.77 3.30
N LEU A 78 10.70 -2.43 3.74
CA LEU A 78 9.34 -1.98 3.45
C LEU A 78 9.04 -0.62 4.10
N ALA A 79 9.43 -0.41 5.36
CA ALA A 79 9.28 0.86 6.05
C ALA A 79 9.98 2.01 5.30
N ARG A 80 11.23 1.79 4.85
CA ARG A 80 11.97 2.74 4.03
C ARG A 80 11.28 3.02 2.69
N GLN A 81 10.70 2.01 2.05
CA GLN A 81 9.97 2.19 0.80
C GLN A 81 8.72 3.06 0.99
N PHE A 82 7.94 2.81 2.04
CA PHE A 82 6.78 3.64 2.41
C PHE A 82 7.20 5.07 2.75
N ALA A 83 8.27 5.25 3.54
CA ALA A 83 8.82 6.57 3.84
C ALA A 83 9.29 7.32 2.58
N ALA A 84 9.89 6.62 1.61
CA ALA A 84 10.33 7.22 0.35
C ALA A 84 9.15 7.72 -0.50
N TRP A 85 8.05 6.96 -0.58
CA TRP A 85 6.84 7.42 -1.24
C TRP A 85 6.17 8.58 -0.48
N ALA A 86 6.14 8.52 0.86
CA ALA A 86 5.59 9.59 1.69
C ALA A 86 6.38 10.91 1.57
N ALA A 87 7.68 10.83 1.28
CA ALA A 87 8.54 11.99 1.08
C ALA A 87 8.33 12.69 -0.27
N ASP A 88 7.61 12.08 -1.22
CA ASP A 88 7.30 12.71 -2.51
C ASP A 88 6.19 13.75 -2.32
N PRO A 89 6.49 15.06 -2.47
CA PRO A 89 5.50 16.12 -2.23
C PRO A 89 4.37 16.12 -3.27
N THR A 90 4.50 15.35 -4.36
CA THR A 90 3.48 15.23 -5.40
C THR A 90 2.59 14.01 -5.22
N LEU A 91 2.78 13.18 -4.18
CA LEU A 91 1.93 12.03 -3.90
C LEU A 91 0.48 12.46 -3.66
N GLN A 92 -0.42 12.05 -4.56
CA GLN A 92 -1.83 12.41 -4.52
C GLN A 92 -2.73 11.31 -3.99
N ARG A 93 -2.40 10.04 -4.30
CA ARG A 93 -3.26 8.91 -3.95
C ARG A 93 -2.50 7.60 -3.97
N ILE A 94 -3.04 6.63 -3.23
CA ILE A 94 -2.58 5.25 -3.24
C ILE A 94 -3.76 4.37 -3.62
N ILE A 95 -3.59 3.59 -4.68
CA ILE A 95 -4.56 2.57 -5.11
C ILE A 95 -4.09 1.24 -4.54
N VAL A 96 -4.97 0.59 -3.76
CA VAL A 96 -4.73 -0.69 -3.11
C VAL A 96 -5.51 -1.81 -3.82
N SER A 97 -5.06 -3.06 -3.71
CA SER A 97 -5.82 -4.23 -4.20
C SER A 97 -7.10 -4.48 -3.39
N HIS A 98 -7.11 -4.04 -2.13
CA HIS A 98 -8.17 -4.33 -1.16
C HIS A 98 -8.60 -3.09 -0.38
N GLY A 99 -9.86 -2.68 -0.61
CA GLY A 99 -10.49 -1.57 0.09
C GLY A 99 -10.60 -0.30 -0.76
N ASP A 100 -10.73 0.84 -0.08
CA ASP A 100 -10.95 2.13 -0.71
C ASP A 100 -9.62 2.78 -1.14
N VAL A 101 -9.65 3.55 -2.23
CA VAL A 101 -8.49 4.36 -2.67
C VAL A 101 -8.17 5.39 -1.60
N ILE A 102 -6.90 5.48 -1.20
CA ILE A 102 -6.45 6.45 -0.20
C ILE A 102 -6.18 7.78 -0.91
N THR A 103 -7.00 8.80 -0.64
CA THR A 103 -6.81 10.15 -1.20
C THR A 103 -6.61 11.23 -0.14
N GLN A 104 -7.00 10.94 1.11
CA GLN A 104 -6.90 11.83 2.25
C GLN A 104 -5.58 11.54 2.95
N ASP A 105 -4.68 12.53 2.95
CA ASP A 105 -3.33 12.44 3.52
C ASP A 105 -2.60 11.11 3.20
N PRO A 106 -2.37 10.77 1.91
CA PRO A 106 -1.72 9.51 1.54
C PRO A 106 -0.29 9.42 2.09
N ALA A 107 0.40 10.54 2.25
CA ALA A 107 1.73 10.59 2.84
C ALA A 107 1.70 10.33 4.36
N GLY A 108 0.71 10.87 5.08
CA GLY A 108 0.45 10.54 6.49
C GLY A 108 0.22 9.05 6.68
N VAL A 109 -0.69 8.46 5.89
CA VAL A 109 -0.97 7.02 5.93
C VAL A 109 0.28 6.18 5.77
N LEU A 110 1.12 6.47 4.77
CA LEU A 110 2.37 5.71 4.56
C LEU A 110 3.35 5.86 5.74
N ARG A 111 3.43 7.04 6.37
CA ARG A 111 4.26 7.25 7.55
C ARG A 111 3.75 6.45 8.74
N ASP A 112 2.43 6.47 8.97
CA ASP A 112 1.80 5.75 10.08
C ASP A 112 1.99 4.24 9.91
N VAL A 113 1.76 3.72 8.70
CA VAL A 113 1.98 2.29 8.42
C VAL A 113 3.47 1.93 8.53
N ALA A 114 4.37 2.77 8.03
CA ALA A 114 5.82 2.56 8.18
C ALA A 114 6.23 2.45 9.65
N ALA A 115 5.67 3.29 10.54
CA ALA A 115 5.95 3.24 11.97
C ALA A 115 5.49 1.94 12.66
N THR A 116 4.58 1.17 12.04
CA THR A 116 4.18 -0.16 12.55
C THR A 116 5.12 -1.31 12.16
N LEU A 117 6.09 -1.02 11.28
CA LEU A 117 7.05 -1.98 10.73
C LEU A 117 8.42 -1.95 11.42
N ASP A 118 8.67 -0.94 12.27
CA ASP A 118 9.86 -0.82 13.13
C ASP A 118 9.83 -1.78 14.33
#